data_AF-A0AAV4LKQ2-F1
#
_entry.id   AF-A0AAV4LKQ2-F1
#
_cell.length_a   1.000
_cell.length_b   1.000
_cell.length_c   1.000
_cell.angle_alpha   90.00
_cell.angle_beta   90.00
_cell.angle_gamma   90.00
#
_symmetry.space_group_name_H-M   'P 1'
#
loop_
_entity.id
_entity.type
_entity.pdbx_description
1 polymer ?
#
loop_
_entity_poly.entity_id
_entity_poly.type
_entity_poly.pdbx_seq_one_letter_code
_entity_poly.pdbx_strand_id
1 'polypeptide(L)'
;MAIYNQERFLNRIAEKLGRNRRTKGVIRPHYSFTPQWQVYNGYTQDELVNELKEQCARIHTLFKMATTETLPQVLFETIEELEGQSVVIWDDPRFDEYELHSVFQKWGTFLHSCVGPRNRRSKHRNS
;
A
#
# COMPACT_ATOMS: atom_id res chain seq x y z
N MET A 1 16.24 1.24 -16.76
CA MET A 1 15.23 0.87 -17.77
C MET A 1 14.59 2.12 -18.33
N ALA A 2 14.63 2.32 -19.65
CA ALA A 2 13.79 3.30 -20.34
C ALA A 2 12.47 2.62 -20.71
N ILE A 3 11.33 3.23 -20.39
CA ILE A 3 10.01 2.70 -20.75
C ILE A 3 9.80 2.95 -22.25
N TYR A 4 9.56 1.89 -23.01
CA TYR A 4 9.31 2.00 -24.45
C TYR A 4 8.06 2.86 -24.71
N ASN A 5 8.14 3.77 -25.69
CA ASN A 5 7.04 4.65 -26.13
C ASN A 5 6.56 5.70 -25.10
N GLN A 6 7.25 5.87 -23.96
CA GLN A 6 6.92 6.86 -22.93
C GLN A 6 6.83 8.30 -23.48
N GLU A 7 7.80 8.69 -24.32
CA GLU A 7 7.90 10.03 -24.89
C GLU A 7 6.70 10.36 -25.80
N ARG A 8 6.34 9.45 -26.71
CA ARG A 8 5.17 9.61 -27.59
C ARG A 8 3.87 9.69 -26.79
N PHE A 9 3.72 8.86 -25.76
CA PHE A 9 2.54 8.87 -24.89
C PHE A 9 2.40 10.21 -24.14
N LEU A 10 3.48 10.68 -23.52
CA LEU A 10 3.47 11.94 -22.77
C LEU A 10 3.23 13.16 -23.68
N ASN A 11 3.76 13.17 -24.90
CA ASN A 11 3.51 14.24 -25.87
C ASN A 11 2.03 14.28 -26.29
N ARG A 12 1.41 13.12 -26.54
CA ARG A 12 -0.02 13.02 -26.86
C ARG A 12 -0.91 13.55 -25.74
N ILE A 13 -0.55 13.28 -24.48
CA ILE A 13 -1.26 13.84 -23.30
C ILE A 13 -1.10 15.36 -23.24
N ALA A 14 0.10 15.88 -23.48
CA ALA A 14 0.37 17.31 -23.45
C ALA A 14 -0.46 18.07 -24.52
N GLU A 15 -0.50 17.54 -25.74
CA GLU A 15 -1.34 18.05 -26.84
C GLU A 15 -2.83 18.06 -26.47
N LYS A 16 -3.35 16.96 -25.89
CA LYS A 16 -4.76 16.89 -25.47
C LYS A 16 -5.11 17.84 -24.32
N LEU A 17 -4.14 18.15 -23.46
CA LEU A 17 -4.29 19.12 -22.38
C LEU A 17 -4.05 20.57 -22.85
N GLY A 18 -3.83 20.82 -24.14
CA GLY A 18 -3.63 22.15 -24.71
C GLY A 18 -2.38 22.87 -24.21
N ARG A 19 -1.36 22.14 -23.73
CA ARG A 19 -0.15 22.71 -23.13
C ARG A 19 1.11 22.01 -23.63
N ASN A 20 2.19 22.77 -23.80
CA ASN A 20 3.51 22.19 -24.08
C ASN A 20 4.01 21.35 -22.90
N ARG A 21 4.74 20.28 -23.20
CA ARG A 21 5.26 19.35 -22.19
C ARG A 21 6.24 20.06 -21.25
N ARG A 22 5.89 20.09 -19.96
CA ARG A 22 6.77 20.59 -18.89
C ARG A 22 7.65 19.46 -18.36
N THR A 23 8.93 19.46 -18.73
CA THR A 23 9.93 18.49 -18.27
C THR A 23 10.77 18.98 -17.08
N LYS A 24 10.69 20.28 -16.76
CA LYS A 24 11.41 20.94 -15.67
C LYS A 24 10.48 21.92 -14.94
N GLY A 25 10.77 22.21 -13.68
CA GLY A 25 10.05 23.23 -12.90
C GLY A 25 8.70 22.77 -12.31
N VAL A 26 8.40 21.47 -12.30
CA VAL A 26 7.28 20.94 -11.52
C VAL A 26 7.72 20.87 -10.05
N ILE A 27 7.49 21.96 -9.32
CA ILE A 27 7.71 22.02 -7.88
C ILE A 27 6.41 21.58 -7.21
N ARG A 28 6.51 20.75 -6.16
CA ARG A 28 5.34 20.36 -5.38
C ARG A 28 4.73 21.64 -4.78
N PRO A 29 3.44 21.95 -5.03
CA PRO A 29 2.85 23.17 -4.52
C PRO A 29 2.89 23.16 -2.99
N HIS A 30 3.31 24.28 -2.40
CA HIS A 30 3.18 24.51 -0.97
C HIS A 30 1.77 25.02 -0.70
N TYR A 31 0.87 24.13 -0.30
CA TYR A 31 -0.51 24.50 -0.01
C TYR A 31 -0.56 25.40 1.23
N SER A 32 -1.23 26.56 1.12
CA SER A 32 -1.43 27.49 2.24
C SER A 32 -2.32 26.89 3.34
N PHE A 33 -3.18 25.93 2.97
CA PHE A 33 -4.08 25.25 3.88
C PHE A 33 -4.11 23.76 3.54
N THR A 34 -3.97 22.91 4.55
CA THR A 34 -3.84 21.47 4.40
C THR A 34 -4.86 20.77 5.29
N PRO A 35 -6.16 20.82 4.92
CA PRO A 35 -7.26 20.32 5.74
C PRO A 35 -7.11 18.83 6.08
N GLN A 36 -6.45 18.06 5.23
CA GLN A 36 -6.17 16.64 5.45
C GLN A 36 -5.40 16.34 6.74
N TRP A 37 -4.62 17.29 7.28
CA TRP A 37 -3.91 17.13 8.56
C TRP A 37 -4.77 17.50 9.75
N GLN A 38 -5.88 18.20 9.52
CA GLN A 38 -6.75 18.71 10.58
C GLN A 38 -7.90 17.76 10.89
N VAL A 39 -8.21 16.80 10.00
CA VAL A 39 -9.40 15.94 10.10
C VAL A 39 -9.45 15.14 11.41
N TYR A 40 -8.31 14.60 11.86
CA TYR A 40 -8.22 13.82 13.10
C TYR A 40 -7.19 14.39 14.08
N ASN A 41 -6.97 15.71 14.01
CA ASN A 41 -6.03 16.35 14.92
C ASN A 41 -6.59 16.32 16.35
N GLY A 42 -5.81 15.79 17.29
CA GLY A 42 -6.21 15.64 18.69
C GLY A 42 -6.86 14.29 19.04
N TYR A 43 -7.06 13.40 18.06
CA TYR A 43 -7.57 12.06 18.33
C TYR A 43 -6.49 11.20 19.00
N THR A 44 -6.91 10.42 19.99
CA THR A 44 -6.11 9.34 20.57
C THR A 44 -6.04 8.15 19.63
N GLN A 45 -5.12 7.22 19.90
CA GLN A 45 -4.95 6.04 19.06
C GLN A 45 -6.23 5.19 18.97
N ASP A 46 -6.96 5.03 20.09
CA ASP A 46 -8.20 4.26 20.14
C ASP A 46 -9.33 4.94 19.34
N GLU A 47 -9.41 6.27 19.41
CA GLU A 47 -10.37 7.05 18.61
C GLU A 47 -10.08 6.94 17.11
N LEU A 48 -8.81 6.92 16.70
CA LEU A 48 -8.42 6.67 15.31
C LEU A 48 -8.83 5.28 14.81
N VAL A 49 -8.72 4.26 15.67
CA VAL A 49 -9.17 2.89 15.33
C VAL A 49 -10.69 2.84 15.19
N ASN A 50 -11.43 3.53 16.05
CA ASN A 50 -12.88 3.62 15.95
C ASN A 50 -13.33 4.33 14.67
N GLU A 51 -12.72 5.45 14.33
CA GLU A 51 -12.97 6.13 13.05
C GLU A 51 -12.69 5.21 11.87
N LEU A 52 -11.55 4.51 11.86
CA LEU A 52 -11.22 3.55 10.81
C LEU A 52 -12.33 2.49 10.65
N LYS A 53 -12.83 1.95 11.77
CA LYS A 53 -13.92 0.96 11.77
C LYS A 53 -15.20 1.53 11.16
N GLU A 54 -15.57 2.76 11.50
CA GLU A 54 -16.74 3.44 10.92
C GLU A 54 -16.60 3.69 9.42
N GLN A 55 -15.41 4.10 8.98
CA GLN A 55 -15.12 4.31 7.56
C GLN A 55 -15.21 2.99 6.80
N CYS A 56 -14.65 1.90 7.34
CA CYS A 56 -14.75 0.57 6.76
C CYS A 56 -16.21 0.10 6.62
N ALA A 57 -17.04 0.33 7.64
CA ALA A 57 -18.47 0.02 7.58
C ALA A 57 -19.18 0.81 6.47
N ARG A 58 -18.83 2.08 6.29
CA ARG A 58 -19.41 2.97 5.27
C ARG A 58 -19.10 2.55 3.84
N ILE A 59 -17.89 2.03 3.60
CA ILE A 59 -17.47 1.57 2.27
C ILE A 59 -17.66 0.06 2.06
N HIS A 60 -18.34 -0.61 3.00
CA HIS A 60 -18.59 -2.05 2.98
C HIS A 60 -17.33 -2.92 2.86
N THR A 61 -16.22 -2.47 3.45
CA THR A 61 -15.01 -3.27 3.60
C THR A 61 -14.99 -3.97 4.95
N LEU A 62 -14.57 -5.25 4.97
CA LEU A 62 -14.45 -6.02 6.19
C LEU A 62 -13.33 -5.45 7.08
N PHE A 63 -13.63 -5.24 8.36
CA PHE A 63 -12.65 -4.81 9.36
C PHE A 63 -12.54 -5.89 10.45
N LYS A 64 -11.30 -6.32 10.72
CA LYS A 64 -10.98 -7.29 11.78
C LYS A 64 -9.87 -6.71 12.63
N MET A 65 -10.09 -6.68 13.95
CA MET A 65 -9.10 -6.23 14.92
C MET A 65 -8.38 -7.44 15.49
N ALA A 66 -7.05 -7.40 15.52
CA ALA A 66 -6.22 -8.46 16.07
C ALA A 66 -5.07 -7.85 16.87
N THR A 67 -4.59 -8.60 17.86
CA THR A 67 -3.31 -8.35 18.53
C THR A 67 -2.26 -9.25 17.90
N THR A 68 -0.97 -9.04 18.20
CA THR A 68 0.12 -9.89 17.72
C THR A 68 -0.14 -11.37 17.99
N GLU A 69 -0.71 -11.71 19.15
CA GLU A 69 -1.00 -13.08 19.57
C GLU A 69 -2.20 -13.69 18.82
N THR A 70 -3.24 -12.88 18.53
CA THR A 70 -4.46 -13.37 17.88
C THR A 70 -4.43 -13.25 16.36
N LEU A 71 -3.41 -12.59 15.81
CA LEU A 71 -3.28 -12.33 14.38
C LEU A 71 -3.34 -13.60 13.51
N PRO A 72 -2.65 -14.72 13.85
CA PRO A 72 -2.74 -15.95 13.05
C PRO A 72 -4.17 -16.50 12.99
N GLN A 73 -4.86 -16.50 14.12
CA GLN A 73 -6.23 -17.01 14.24
C GLN A 73 -7.23 -16.13 13.49
N VAL A 74 -7.17 -14.81 13.69
CA VAL A 74 -8.06 -13.85 13.02
C VAL A 74 -7.87 -13.90 11.50
N LEU A 75 -6.62 -14.03 11.04
CA LEU A 75 -6.32 -14.16 9.61
C LEU A 75 -6.91 -15.45 9.04
N PHE A 76 -6.76 -16.57 9.76
CA PHE A 76 -7.33 -17.86 9.34
C PHE A 76 -8.85 -17.79 9.21
N GLU A 77 -9.54 -17.29 10.23
CA GLU A 77 -11.00 -17.12 10.24
C GLU A 77 -11.45 -16.21 9.10
N THR A 78 -10.71 -15.13 8.83
CA THR A 78 -11.03 -14.22 7.73
C THR A 78 -10.93 -14.89 6.37
N ILE A 79 -9.93 -15.76 6.15
CA ILE A 79 -9.79 -16.51 4.90
C ILE A 79 -10.94 -17.52 4.74
N GLU A 80 -11.35 -18.19 5.83
CA GLU A 80 -12.50 -19.11 5.81
C GLU A 80 -13.83 -18.37 5.57
N GLU A 81 -14.06 -17.22 6.21
CA GLU A 81 -15.23 -16.37 6.01
C GLU A 81 -15.36 -15.86 4.57
N LEU A 82 -14.23 -15.63 3.90
CA LEU A 82 -14.18 -15.24 2.50
C LEU A 82 -14.22 -16.43 1.52
N GLU A 83 -14.36 -17.66 2.04
CA GLU A 83 -14.32 -18.91 1.27
C GLU A 83 -13.06 -19.03 0.39
N GLY A 84 -11.95 -18.49 0.90
CA GLY A 84 -10.68 -18.42 0.17
C GLY A 84 -10.05 -19.80 -0.02
N GLN A 85 -9.84 -20.19 -1.27
CA GLN A 85 -9.18 -21.46 -1.63
C GLN A 85 -7.67 -21.34 -1.77
N SER A 86 -7.17 -20.15 -2.11
CA SER A 86 -5.74 -19.86 -2.28
C SER A 86 -5.43 -18.42 -1.90
N VAL A 87 -4.18 -18.18 -1.50
CA VAL A 87 -3.72 -16.85 -1.06
C VAL A 87 -2.50 -16.42 -1.89
N VAL A 88 -2.53 -15.18 -2.36
CA VAL A 88 -1.38 -14.53 -3.00
C VAL A 88 -0.66 -13.68 -1.96
N ILE A 89 0.57 -14.03 -1.64
CA ILE A 89 1.39 -13.31 -0.66
C ILE A 89 2.67 -12.78 -1.31
N TRP A 90 3.22 -11.73 -0.71
CA TRP A 90 4.53 -11.20 -1.05
C TRP A 90 5.62 -11.82 -0.17
N ASP A 91 6.87 -11.74 -0.63
CA ASP A 91 8.04 -12.07 0.19
C ASP A 91 8.35 -10.91 1.14
N ASP A 92 7.64 -10.87 2.27
CA ASP A 92 7.77 -9.85 3.31
C ASP A 92 8.26 -10.48 4.62
N PRO A 93 9.38 -9.99 5.21
CA PRO A 93 9.95 -10.57 6.42
C PRO A 93 9.03 -10.47 7.65
N ARG A 94 8.00 -9.61 7.60
CA ARG A 94 7.00 -9.52 8.67
C ARG A 94 6.23 -10.83 8.84
N PHE A 95 6.10 -11.67 7.80
CA PHE A 95 5.42 -12.96 7.95
C PHE A 95 6.20 -13.94 8.85
N ASP A 96 7.52 -13.79 8.96
CA ASP A 96 8.33 -14.53 9.94
C ASP A 96 8.16 -13.96 11.35
N GLU A 97 8.15 -12.63 11.48
CA GLU A 97 8.01 -11.93 12.77
C GLU A 97 6.69 -12.27 13.49
N TYR A 98 5.61 -12.44 12.72
CA TYR A 98 4.28 -12.76 13.25
C TYR A 98 3.88 -14.23 13.09
N GLU A 99 4.83 -15.12 12.75
CA GLU A 99 4.62 -16.57 12.62
C GLU A 99 3.49 -16.99 11.64
N LEU A 100 3.21 -16.14 10.63
CA LEU A 100 2.08 -16.30 9.71
C LEU A 100 2.29 -17.35 8.62
N HIS A 101 3.52 -17.86 8.48
CA HIS A 101 3.84 -18.95 7.55
C HIS A 101 3.00 -20.21 7.81
N SER A 102 2.72 -20.50 9.08
CA SER A 102 1.87 -21.63 9.49
C SER A 102 0.45 -21.52 8.93
N VAL A 103 -0.11 -20.31 8.92
CA VAL A 103 -1.44 -20.01 8.39
C VAL A 103 -1.48 -20.27 6.89
N PHE A 104 -0.51 -19.73 6.14
CA PHE A 104 -0.51 -19.84 4.68
C PHE A 104 -0.25 -21.25 4.14
N GLN A 105 0.43 -22.12 4.90
CA GLN A 105 0.70 -23.49 4.49
C GLN A 105 -0.58 -24.28 4.17
N LYS A 106 -1.71 -23.94 4.82
CA LYS A 106 -3.01 -24.59 4.58
C LYS A 106 -3.61 -24.32 3.20
N TRP A 107 -3.29 -23.18 2.56
CA TRP A 107 -4.00 -22.71 1.35
C TRP A 107 -3.16 -22.74 0.06
N GLY A 108 -1.96 -23.32 0.07
CA GLY A 108 -1.12 -23.44 -1.12
C GLY A 108 -0.62 -22.07 -1.62
N THR A 109 0.60 -21.72 -1.23
CA THR A 109 1.15 -20.38 -1.47
C THR A 109 1.64 -20.20 -2.91
N PHE A 110 1.12 -19.20 -3.64
CA PHE A 110 1.74 -18.70 -4.86
C PHE A 110 2.58 -17.45 -4.54
N LEU A 111 3.90 -17.65 -4.38
CA LEU A 111 4.88 -16.57 -4.30
C LEU A 111 5.03 -15.93 -5.69
N HIS A 112 4.17 -14.97 -6.02
CA HIS A 112 4.39 -14.13 -7.19
C HIS A 112 5.30 -12.97 -6.78
N SER A 113 6.61 -13.13 -7.01
CA SER A 113 7.62 -12.10 -6.75
C SER A 113 7.43 -10.91 -7.70
N CYS A 114 6.49 -10.02 -7.38
CA CYS A 114 6.29 -8.77 -8.11
C CYS A 114 7.33 -7.72 -7.70
N VAL A 115 8.57 -8.10 -7.38
CA VAL A 115 9.66 -7.17 -7.07
C VAL A 115 10.07 -6.47 -8.37
N GLY A 116 9.43 -5.34 -8.67
CA GLY A 116 10.03 -4.33 -9.53
C GLY A 116 11.41 -3.94 -8.98
N PRO A 117 12.41 -3.66 -9.83
CA PRO A 117 13.80 -3.54 -9.42
C PRO A 117 13.96 -2.50 -8.29
N ARG A 118 14.27 -3.00 -7.08
CA ARG A 118 14.65 -2.19 -5.92
C ARG A 118 15.93 -1.43 -6.29
N ASN A 119 15.78 -0.14 -6.59
CA ASN A 119 16.90 0.77 -6.83
C ASN A 119 17.66 0.98 -5.50
N ARG A 120 18.62 0.09 -5.20
CA ARG A 120 19.64 0.34 -4.18
C ARG A 120 20.52 1.48 -4.67
N ARG A 121 20.12 2.72 -4.41
CA ARG A 121 21.04 3.86 -4.39
C ARG A 121 22.01 3.64 -3.24
N SER A 122 23.17 3.07 -3.53
CA SER A 122 24.32 3.19 -2.63
C SER A 122 24.63 4.68 -2.47
N LYS A 123 24.44 5.17 -1.25
CA LYS A 123 25.15 6.37 -0.81
C LYS A 123 26.62 5.99 -0.73
N HIS A 124 27.42 6.39 -1.72
CA HIS A 124 28.83 6.67 -1.49
C HIS A 124 29.01 8.19 -1.57
N ARG A 125 28.93 8.79 -0.38
CA ARG A 125 29.49 10.11 -0.07
C ARG A 125 30.99 9.90 0.18
N ASN A 126 31.77 10.75 -0.49
CA ASN A 126 33.03 11.36 -0.06
C ASN A 126 34.27 10.47 0.16
N SER A 127 35.24 10.61 -0.74
CA SER A 127 36.48 11.37 -0.50
C SER A 127 36.93 12.03 -1.80
#